data_AF-A0A7V8SZD3-F1
#
_entry.id   AF-A0A7V8SZD3-F1
#
_cell.length_a   1.000
_cell.length_b   1.000
_cell.length_c   1.000
_cell.angle_alpha   90.00
_cell.angle_beta   90.00
_cell.angle_gamma   90.00
#
_symmetry.space_group_name_H-M   'P 1'
#
loop_
_entity.id
_entity.type
_entity.pdbx_description
1 polymer ?
#
loop_
_entity_poly.entity_id
_entity_poly.type
_entity_poly.pdbx_seq_one_letter_code
_entity_poly.pdbx_strand_id
1 'polypeptide(L)'
;VPVSYMNSTAAIKAFTGEHRGSICTSSNATEVLEWAFETGEKALFLPDEHLGRNTGYRLGIPLDEMIVWDPREELGGNRPEAVRKARIILWKGYCSVHQRFTPEQVARVRREHPGMRVIVHPECRFEVAQAADRIGSTEGIIEAIESAPAGSEWAVGTEIHLVNRLRKAFQDRRVISLDPSMCVCTTMFRITPQHLLWALDNLGSGNVVNRISVDERTRHYARLALDRMLALR
;
A
#
# COMPACT_ATOMS: atom_id res chain seq x y z
N VAL A 1 -11.86 -3.82 15.08
CA VAL A 1 -11.66 -2.43 14.60
C VAL A 1 -11.30 -2.45 13.13
N PRO A 2 -12.07 -1.81 12.23
CA PRO A 2 -11.69 -1.71 10.83
C PRO A 2 -10.50 -0.76 10.63
N VAL A 3 -9.49 -1.21 9.90
CA VAL A 3 -8.33 -0.43 9.46
C VAL A 3 -8.34 -0.47 7.94
N SER A 4 -8.65 0.65 7.31
CA SER A 4 -8.76 0.71 5.84
C SER A 4 -7.63 1.51 5.24
N TYR A 5 -6.91 0.91 4.31
CA TYR A 5 -5.89 1.59 3.54
C TYR A 5 -6.50 2.72 2.69
N MET A 6 -5.73 3.79 2.50
CA MET A 6 -6.12 4.97 1.75
C MET A 6 -6.53 4.64 0.30
N ASN A 7 -5.99 3.55 -0.27
CA ASN A 7 -6.37 3.03 -1.58
C ASN A 7 -7.69 2.24 -1.52
N SER A 8 -8.76 2.94 -1.16
CA SER A 8 -10.13 2.41 -1.01
C SER A 8 -11.17 3.46 -1.42
N THR A 9 -12.39 3.04 -1.71
CA THR A 9 -13.47 3.97 -2.08
C THR A 9 -13.90 4.83 -0.88
N ALA A 10 -14.58 5.95 -1.15
CA ALA A 10 -15.18 6.76 -0.10
C ALA A 10 -16.19 5.96 0.75
N ALA A 11 -16.90 5.00 0.14
CA ALA A 11 -17.84 4.12 0.84
C ALA A 11 -17.14 3.22 1.88
N ILE A 12 -15.97 2.63 1.55
CA ILE A 12 -15.19 1.83 2.51
C ILE A 12 -14.63 2.72 3.64
N LYS A 13 -14.23 3.94 3.32
CA LYS A 13 -13.81 4.92 4.34
C LYS A 13 -14.97 5.29 5.27
N ALA A 14 -16.16 5.48 4.72
CA ALA A 14 -17.37 5.75 5.49
C ALA A 14 -17.74 4.57 6.41
N PHE A 15 -17.76 3.35 5.89
CA PHE A 15 -17.94 2.13 6.69
C PHE A 15 -16.93 2.09 7.86
N THR A 16 -15.65 2.33 7.56
CA THR A 16 -14.59 2.38 8.56
C THR A 16 -14.90 3.43 9.64
N GLY A 17 -15.30 4.64 9.24
CA GLY A 17 -15.64 5.73 10.16
C GLY A 17 -16.83 5.42 11.06
N GLU A 18 -17.90 4.89 10.47
CA GLU A 18 -19.14 4.46 11.13
C GLU A 18 -18.88 3.39 12.19
N HIS A 19 -17.97 2.45 11.89
CA HIS A 19 -17.56 1.38 12.81
C HIS A 19 -16.36 1.73 13.69
N ARG A 20 -16.13 3.04 13.94
CA ARG A 20 -15.09 3.56 14.84
C ARG A 20 -13.66 3.10 14.49
N GLY A 21 -13.41 2.77 13.22
CA GLY A 21 -12.11 2.42 12.69
C GLY A 21 -11.31 3.63 12.22
N SER A 22 -10.14 3.39 11.63
CA SER A 22 -9.26 4.43 11.11
C SER A 22 -8.76 4.11 9.70
N ILE A 23 -8.40 5.16 8.95
CA ILE A 23 -7.68 5.01 7.69
C ILE A 23 -6.19 4.82 7.97
N CYS A 24 -5.48 4.11 7.10
CA CYS A 24 -4.03 4.07 7.12
C CYS A 24 -3.45 4.34 5.72
N THR A 25 -2.16 4.63 5.67
CA THR A 25 -1.33 4.64 4.47
C THR A 25 -0.19 3.64 4.66
N SER A 26 0.64 3.40 3.64
CA SER A 26 1.80 2.52 3.79
C SER A 26 2.88 3.11 4.71
N SER A 27 2.84 4.42 5.02
CA SER A 27 3.79 5.07 5.94
C SER A 27 3.36 5.04 7.40
N ASN A 28 2.07 4.98 7.71
CA ASN A 28 1.57 4.98 9.10
C ASN A 28 0.72 3.75 9.47
N ALA A 29 0.80 2.67 8.68
CA ALA A 29 0.03 1.45 8.93
C ALA A 29 0.36 0.79 10.27
N THR A 30 1.59 0.92 10.75
CA THR A 30 2.05 0.35 12.02
C THR A 30 1.31 1.00 13.19
N GLU A 31 1.38 2.33 13.25
CA GLU A 31 0.81 3.18 14.30
C GLU A 31 -0.72 3.03 14.36
N VAL A 32 -1.37 2.98 13.19
CA VAL A 32 -2.82 2.77 13.10
C VAL A 32 -3.21 1.36 13.57
N LEU A 33 -2.38 0.35 13.30
CA LEU A 33 -2.68 -1.03 13.69
C LEU A 33 -2.43 -1.24 15.20
N GLU A 34 -1.41 -0.62 15.77
CA GLU A 34 -1.18 -0.56 17.23
C GLU A 34 -2.38 0.09 17.95
N TRP A 35 -2.81 1.27 17.50
CA TRP A 35 -4.00 1.94 17.99
C TRP A 35 -5.27 1.07 17.89
N ALA A 36 -5.41 0.31 16.80
CA ALA A 36 -6.54 -0.58 16.60
C ALA A 36 -6.59 -1.71 17.65
N PHE A 37 -5.44 -2.16 18.16
CA PHE A 37 -5.35 -3.16 19.23
C PHE A 37 -5.55 -2.58 20.63
N GLU A 38 -5.24 -1.30 20.83
CA GLU A 38 -5.58 -0.61 22.08
C GLU A 38 -7.10 -0.39 22.22
N THR A 39 -7.80 -0.24 21.09
CA THR A 39 -9.23 0.08 21.05
C THR A 39 -10.15 -1.11 20.81
N GLY A 40 -9.60 -2.28 20.46
CA GLY A 40 -10.39 -3.50 20.32
C GLY A 40 -9.56 -4.76 20.16
N GLU A 41 -10.23 -5.91 20.23
CA GLU A 41 -9.58 -7.22 20.29
C GLU A 41 -8.92 -7.65 18.97
N LYS A 42 -9.52 -7.26 17.83
CA LYS A 42 -9.12 -7.71 16.49
C LYS A 42 -9.12 -6.55 15.50
N ALA A 43 -8.23 -6.57 14.51
CA ALA A 43 -8.21 -5.65 13.40
C ALA A 43 -8.78 -6.29 12.13
N LEU A 44 -9.69 -5.61 11.44
CA LEU A 44 -10.11 -5.96 10.06
C LEU A 44 -9.34 -5.05 9.11
N PHE A 45 -8.37 -5.58 8.38
CA PHE A 45 -7.50 -4.83 7.48
C PHE A 45 -8.02 -4.87 6.05
N LEU A 46 -8.29 -3.71 5.45
CA LEU A 46 -8.93 -3.55 4.15
C LEU A 46 -8.09 -2.65 3.22
N PRO A 47 -8.16 -2.80 1.89
CA PRO A 47 -8.46 -4.04 1.20
C PRO A 47 -7.21 -4.89 0.98
N ASP A 48 -5.99 -4.36 1.21
CA ASP A 48 -4.74 -5.01 0.82
C ASP A 48 -4.23 -5.98 1.89
N GLU A 49 -4.30 -7.27 1.59
CA GLU A 49 -3.87 -8.33 2.51
C GLU A 49 -2.37 -8.32 2.78
N HIS A 50 -1.56 -7.83 1.84
CA HIS A 50 -0.11 -7.88 1.95
C HIS A 50 0.41 -6.75 2.80
N LEU A 51 -0.11 -5.53 2.61
CA LEU A 51 0.16 -4.42 3.52
C LEU A 51 -0.23 -4.80 4.95
N GLY A 52 -1.45 -5.31 5.16
CA GLY A 52 -1.90 -5.72 6.48
C GLY A 52 -1.03 -6.83 7.10
N ARG A 53 -0.68 -7.85 6.32
CA ARG A 53 0.15 -8.98 6.76
C ARG A 53 1.58 -8.55 7.10
N ASN A 54 2.23 -7.79 6.22
CA ASN A 54 3.60 -7.32 6.42
C ASN A 54 3.70 -6.37 7.62
N THR A 55 2.70 -5.51 7.82
CA THR A 55 2.61 -4.65 9.00
C THR A 55 2.37 -5.46 10.27
N GLY A 56 1.40 -6.39 10.26
CA GLY A 56 1.13 -7.26 11.41
C GLY A 56 2.34 -8.09 11.83
N TYR A 57 3.06 -8.65 10.85
CA TYR A 57 4.28 -9.43 11.11
C TYR A 57 5.38 -8.58 11.72
N ARG A 58 5.54 -7.32 11.27
CA ARG A 58 6.51 -6.37 11.86
C ARG A 58 6.20 -6.04 13.32
N LEU A 59 4.91 -6.03 13.69
CA LEU A 59 4.45 -5.89 15.07
C LEU A 59 4.59 -7.17 15.91
N GLY A 60 5.21 -8.23 15.36
CA GLY A 60 5.42 -9.49 16.05
C GLY A 60 4.17 -10.37 16.15
N ILE A 61 3.12 -10.10 15.36
CA ILE A 61 1.93 -10.94 15.33
C ILE A 61 2.25 -12.22 14.52
N PRO A 62 1.99 -13.41 15.05
CA PRO A 62 2.20 -14.66 14.33
C PRO A 62 1.33 -14.78 13.07
N LEU A 63 1.86 -15.40 12.01
CA LEU A 63 1.13 -15.57 10.75
C LEU A 63 -0.14 -16.41 10.90
N ASP A 64 -0.16 -17.37 11.83
CA ASP A 64 -1.34 -18.20 12.13
C ASP A 64 -2.41 -17.49 12.96
N GLU A 65 -2.13 -16.25 13.40
CA GLU A 65 -3.11 -15.30 13.97
C GLU A 65 -3.57 -14.26 12.94
N MET A 66 -3.18 -14.42 11.67
CA MET A 66 -3.63 -13.59 10.55
C MET A 66 -4.36 -14.45 9.53
N ILE A 67 -5.66 -14.24 9.36
CA ILE A 67 -6.46 -14.98 8.38
C ILE A 67 -6.79 -14.11 7.18
N VAL A 68 -6.91 -14.72 6.02
CA VAL A 68 -7.44 -14.06 4.81
C VAL A 68 -8.93 -14.30 4.74
N TRP A 69 -9.71 -13.24 4.55
CA TRP A 69 -11.16 -13.28 4.43
C TRP A 69 -11.58 -13.10 2.98
N ASP A 70 -12.06 -14.17 2.35
CA ASP A 70 -12.73 -14.09 1.05
C ASP A 70 -14.23 -13.82 1.22
N PRO A 71 -14.74 -12.63 0.84
CA PRO A 71 -16.17 -12.31 1.00
C PRO A 71 -17.13 -13.21 0.22
N ARG A 72 -16.62 -14.06 -0.68
CA ARG A 72 -17.43 -15.00 -1.48
C ARG A 72 -17.64 -16.34 -0.81
N GLU A 73 -16.91 -16.60 0.27
CA GLU A 73 -16.91 -17.88 0.98
C GLU A 73 -17.55 -17.74 2.36
N GLU A 74 -18.17 -18.82 2.85
CA GLU A 74 -18.67 -18.86 4.23
C GLU A 74 -17.51 -18.69 5.23
N LEU A 75 -17.69 -17.82 6.22
CA LEU A 75 -16.64 -17.43 7.17
C LEU A 75 -15.31 -17.01 6.51
N GLY A 76 -15.38 -16.43 5.30
CA GLY A 76 -14.19 -16.01 4.59
C GLY A 76 -13.34 -17.14 4.03
N GLY A 77 -13.86 -18.38 4.01
CA GLY A 77 -13.11 -19.60 3.70
C GLY A 77 -12.34 -20.16 4.91
N ASN A 78 -12.63 -19.69 6.13
CA ASN A 78 -11.92 -20.06 7.35
C ASN A 78 -12.78 -20.93 8.28
N ARG A 79 -12.11 -21.75 9.10
CA ARG A 79 -12.77 -22.48 10.19
C ARG A 79 -13.18 -21.52 11.33
N PRO A 80 -14.28 -21.76 12.05
CA PRO A 80 -14.70 -20.93 13.18
C PRO A 80 -13.62 -20.70 14.24
N GLU A 81 -12.78 -21.71 14.51
CA GLU A 81 -11.66 -21.62 15.46
C GLU A 81 -10.59 -20.65 14.98
N ALA A 82 -10.30 -20.63 13.69
CA ALA A 82 -9.32 -19.72 13.09
C ALA A 82 -9.81 -18.27 13.17
N VAL A 83 -11.11 -18.03 12.89
CA VAL A 83 -11.74 -16.70 13.02
C VAL A 83 -11.70 -16.21 14.48
N ARG A 84 -11.98 -17.09 15.45
CA ARG A 84 -11.88 -16.76 16.87
C ARG A 84 -10.45 -16.49 17.32
N LYS A 85 -9.46 -17.23 16.81
CA LYS A 85 -8.04 -17.04 17.15
C LYS A 85 -7.45 -15.77 16.51
N ALA A 86 -7.86 -15.44 15.28
CA ALA A 86 -7.22 -14.38 14.49
C ALA A 86 -7.20 -13.03 15.21
N ARG A 87 -6.03 -12.39 15.26
CA ARG A 87 -5.89 -11.00 15.69
C ARG A 87 -6.07 -10.03 14.52
N ILE A 88 -5.68 -10.45 13.31
CA ILE A 88 -5.88 -9.68 12.09
C ILE A 88 -6.70 -10.50 11.10
N ILE A 89 -7.77 -9.89 10.60
CA ILE A 89 -8.56 -10.39 9.49
C ILE A 89 -8.17 -9.57 8.26
N LEU A 90 -7.48 -10.17 7.31
CA LEU A 90 -6.98 -9.55 6.09
C LEU A 90 -8.02 -9.73 4.98
N TRP A 91 -8.53 -8.64 4.44
CA TRP A 91 -9.42 -8.75 3.28
C TRP A 91 -8.66 -9.29 2.07
N LYS A 92 -9.26 -10.21 1.30
CA LYS A 92 -8.66 -10.79 0.08
C LYS A 92 -8.63 -9.80 -1.10
N GLY A 93 -7.93 -8.68 -0.92
CA GLY A 93 -7.59 -7.71 -1.96
C GLY A 93 -6.09 -7.48 -1.98
N TYR A 94 -5.58 -6.99 -3.11
CA TYR A 94 -4.16 -6.75 -3.32
C TYR A 94 -3.95 -5.77 -4.47
N CYS A 95 -2.77 -5.15 -4.51
CA CYS A 95 -2.33 -4.37 -5.66
C CYS A 95 -1.71 -5.23 -6.77
N SER A 96 -2.36 -5.27 -7.93
CA SER A 96 -1.88 -6.03 -9.10
C SER A 96 -0.47 -5.66 -9.58
N VAL A 97 -0.01 -4.43 -9.29
CA VAL A 97 1.35 -3.95 -9.61
C VAL A 97 2.36 -4.65 -8.70
N HIS A 98 2.18 -4.60 -7.38
CA HIS A 98 3.12 -5.19 -6.42
C HIS A 98 3.08 -6.71 -6.37
N GLN A 99 2.00 -7.33 -6.85
CA GLN A 99 1.90 -8.77 -7.02
C GLN A 99 2.72 -9.34 -8.17
N ARG A 100 3.35 -8.48 -9.01
CA ARG A 100 4.27 -8.92 -10.06
C ARG A 100 5.64 -9.29 -9.54
N PHE A 101 6.01 -8.79 -8.36
CA PHE A 101 7.32 -9.07 -7.79
C PHE A 101 7.38 -10.49 -7.23
N THR A 102 8.51 -11.18 -7.44
CA THR A 102 8.72 -12.54 -6.95
C THR A 102 10.06 -12.69 -6.23
N PRO A 103 10.20 -13.66 -5.30
CA PRO A 103 11.48 -13.93 -4.64
C PRO A 103 12.61 -14.27 -5.62
N GLU A 104 12.29 -14.88 -6.76
CA GLU A 104 13.26 -15.23 -7.80
C GLU A 104 13.88 -14.00 -8.44
N GLN A 105 13.11 -12.90 -8.57
CA GLN A 105 13.66 -11.63 -9.06
C GLN A 105 14.63 -11.02 -8.05
N VAL A 106 14.32 -11.10 -6.76
CA VAL A 106 15.24 -10.68 -5.68
C VAL A 106 16.52 -11.52 -5.72
N ALA A 107 16.39 -12.85 -5.82
CA ALA A 107 17.52 -13.76 -5.91
C ALA A 107 18.35 -13.50 -7.18
N ARG A 108 17.71 -13.18 -8.31
CA ARG A 108 18.37 -12.82 -9.56
C ARG A 108 19.23 -11.57 -9.41
N VAL A 109 18.67 -10.48 -8.84
CA VAL A 109 19.42 -9.25 -8.58
C VAL A 109 20.63 -9.52 -7.69
N ARG A 110 20.47 -10.33 -6.63
CA ARG A 110 21.60 -10.67 -5.75
C ARG A 110 22.70 -11.46 -6.45
N ARG A 111 22.38 -12.30 -7.44
CA ARG A 111 23.36 -13.03 -8.25
C ARG A 111 24.05 -12.12 -9.28
N GLU A 112 23.28 -11.30 -9.99
CA GLU A 112 23.77 -10.45 -11.07
C GLU A 112 24.53 -9.20 -10.56
N HIS A 113 24.13 -8.69 -9.40
CA HIS A 113 24.70 -7.50 -8.77
C HIS A 113 24.99 -7.76 -7.28
N PRO A 114 26.06 -8.52 -6.96
CA PRO A 114 26.47 -8.75 -5.58
C PRO A 114 26.72 -7.42 -4.86
N GLY A 115 25.97 -7.15 -3.79
CA GLY A 115 26.06 -5.91 -3.01
C GLY A 115 24.98 -4.87 -3.32
N MET A 116 24.18 -5.05 -4.37
CA MET A 116 23.02 -4.20 -4.63
C MET A 116 21.93 -4.43 -3.57
N ARG A 117 21.42 -3.33 -3.00
CA ARG A 117 20.36 -3.37 -1.99
C ARG A 117 18.99 -3.47 -2.64
N VAL A 118 18.11 -4.28 -2.08
CA VAL A 118 16.74 -4.48 -2.55
C VAL A 118 15.77 -3.82 -1.58
N ILE A 119 15.00 -2.85 -2.07
CA ILE A 119 13.93 -2.20 -1.31
C ILE A 119 12.58 -2.39 -2.00
N VAL A 120 11.55 -2.82 -1.26
CA VAL A 120 10.23 -3.11 -1.82
C VAL A 120 9.11 -2.39 -1.07
N HIS A 121 7.99 -2.17 -1.76
CA HIS A 121 6.78 -1.62 -1.12
C HIS A 121 6.12 -2.68 -0.21
N PRO A 122 5.49 -2.30 0.92
CA PRO A 122 4.80 -3.25 1.80
C PRO A 122 3.58 -3.95 1.20
N GLU A 123 3.10 -3.52 0.02
CA GLU A 123 2.05 -4.23 -0.75
C GLU A 123 2.58 -5.47 -1.50
N CYS A 124 3.90 -5.68 -1.52
CA CYS A 124 4.50 -6.89 -2.09
C CYS A 124 4.14 -8.12 -1.25
N ARG A 125 4.10 -9.29 -1.90
CA ARG A 125 3.86 -10.57 -1.20
C ARG A 125 4.84 -10.78 -0.05
N PHE A 126 4.39 -11.54 0.95
CA PHE A 126 5.14 -11.73 2.19
C PHE A 126 6.56 -12.28 1.91
N GLU A 127 6.66 -13.28 1.05
CA GLU A 127 7.93 -13.89 0.63
C GLU A 127 8.89 -12.91 -0.07
N VAL A 128 8.36 -11.93 -0.83
CA VAL A 128 9.17 -10.87 -1.46
C VAL A 128 9.63 -9.86 -0.43
N ALA A 129 8.72 -9.47 0.47
CA ALA A 129 9.01 -8.54 1.54
C ALA A 129 10.10 -9.08 2.48
N GLN A 130 10.05 -10.37 2.84
CA GLN A 130 11.08 -11.02 3.66
C GLN A 130 12.41 -11.23 2.93
N ALA A 131 12.41 -11.34 1.60
CA ALA A 131 13.63 -11.48 0.82
C ALA A 131 14.37 -10.15 0.57
N ALA A 132 13.68 -9.01 0.72
CA ALA A 132 14.22 -7.67 0.51
C ALA A 132 15.08 -7.21 1.70
N ASP A 133 16.03 -6.31 1.44
CA ASP A 133 16.86 -5.71 2.50
C ASP A 133 16.10 -4.62 3.27
N ARG A 134 15.10 -3.99 2.65
CA ARG A 134 14.23 -2.99 3.28
C ARG A 134 12.82 -3.03 2.71
N ILE A 135 11.84 -2.74 3.55
CA ILE A 135 10.44 -2.54 3.16
C ILE A 135 10.06 -1.09 3.49
N GLY A 136 9.51 -0.35 2.55
CA GLY A 136 9.16 1.05 2.74
C GLY A 136 7.98 1.52 1.91
N SER A 137 7.22 2.48 2.43
CA SER A 137 6.24 3.24 1.65
C SER A 137 6.90 3.93 0.45
N THR A 138 6.12 4.52 -0.45
CA THR A 138 6.67 5.37 -1.53
C THR A 138 7.59 6.45 -0.97
N GLU A 139 7.18 7.14 0.09
CA GLU A 139 7.99 8.16 0.79
C GLU A 139 9.25 7.54 1.41
N GLY A 140 9.13 6.43 2.14
CA GLY A 140 10.26 5.77 2.75
C GLY A 140 11.28 5.19 1.73
N ILE A 141 10.83 4.83 0.53
CA ILE A 141 11.72 4.45 -0.59
C ILE A 141 12.48 5.66 -1.11
N ILE A 142 11.80 6.80 -1.29
CA ILE A 142 12.42 8.05 -1.74
C ILE A 142 13.50 8.46 -0.75
N GLU A 143 13.17 8.57 0.54
CA GLU A 143 14.09 8.95 1.61
C GLU A 143 15.29 7.99 1.71
N ALA A 144 15.05 6.68 1.57
CA ALA A 144 16.12 5.67 1.63
C ALA A 144 17.17 5.88 0.52
N ILE A 145 16.73 6.26 -0.68
CA ILE A 145 17.61 6.45 -1.84
C ILE A 145 18.26 7.84 -1.80
N GLU A 146 17.50 8.86 -1.41
CA GLU A 146 17.99 10.23 -1.21
C GLU A 146 19.12 10.30 -0.17
N SER A 147 18.94 9.62 0.96
CA SER A 147 19.92 9.60 2.05
C SER A 147 21.06 8.59 1.86
N ALA A 148 20.98 7.71 0.86
CA ALA A 148 22.04 6.73 0.60
C ALA A 148 23.33 7.44 0.16
N PRO A 149 24.54 6.93 0.40
CA PRO A 149 25.77 7.53 -0.11
C PRO A 149 25.87 7.46 -1.65
N ALA A 150 26.66 8.36 -2.24
CA ALA A 150 27.03 8.28 -3.66
C ALA A 150 27.71 6.94 -3.96
N GLY A 151 27.47 6.39 -5.14
CA GLY A 151 27.92 5.06 -5.56
C GLY A 151 27.06 3.91 -5.03
N SER A 152 26.02 4.16 -4.23
CA SER A 152 25.12 3.11 -3.78
C SER A 152 24.28 2.52 -4.92
N GLU A 153 24.00 1.22 -4.83
CA GLU A 153 23.23 0.47 -5.82
C GLU A 153 21.94 -0.06 -5.20
N TRP A 154 20.81 0.18 -5.89
CA TRP A 154 19.46 -0.13 -5.41
C TRP A 154 18.60 -0.79 -6.50
N ALA A 155 17.97 -1.90 -6.16
CA ALA A 155 16.85 -2.47 -6.89
C ALA A 155 15.55 -2.18 -6.14
N VAL A 156 14.58 -1.58 -6.84
CA VAL A 156 13.36 -1.05 -6.24
C VAL A 156 12.14 -1.84 -6.74
N GLY A 157 11.43 -2.49 -5.82
CA GLY A 157 10.18 -3.21 -6.06
C GLY A 157 8.95 -2.35 -5.81
N THR A 158 8.66 -1.46 -6.76
CA THR A 158 7.44 -0.61 -6.76
C THR A 158 7.11 -0.19 -8.20
N GLU A 159 6.11 0.68 -8.37
CA GLU A 159 5.69 1.20 -9.68
C GLU A 159 6.84 1.88 -10.45
N ILE A 160 6.93 1.61 -11.75
CA ILE A 160 8.10 1.93 -12.59
C ILE A 160 8.37 3.43 -12.77
N HIS A 161 7.37 4.30 -12.71
CA HIS A 161 7.58 5.74 -12.81
C HIS A 161 8.31 6.31 -11.59
N LEU A 162 8.05 5.78 -10.39
CA LEU A 162 8.82 6.17 -9.22
C LEU A 162 10.29 5.81 -9.41
N VAL A 163 10.57 4.58 -9.84
CA VAL A 163 11.95 4.12 -10.09
C VAL A 163 12.64 4.98 -11.14
N ASN A 164 11.96 5.26 -12.26
CA ASN A 164 12.49 6.11 -13.32
C ASN A 164 12.74 7.55 -12.86
N ARG A 165 11.87 8.11 -12.02
CA ARG A 165 12.06 9.44 -11.44
C ARG A 165 13.29 9.48 -10.54
N LEU A 166 13.45 8.49 -9.66
CA LEU A 166 14.61 8.38 -8.76
C LEU A 166 15.91 8.19 -9.56
N ARG A 167 15.91 7.31 -10.56
CA ARG A 167 17.05 7.12 -11.47
C ARG A 167 17.43 8.39 -12.23
N LYS A 168 16.45 9.24 -12.57
CA LYS A 168 16.72 10.55 -13.22
C LYS A 168 17.28 11.57 -12.23
N ALA A 169 16.73 11.62 -11.02
CA ALA A 169 17.13 12.57 -9.98
C ALA A 169 18.53 12.29 -9.40
N PHE A 170 18.92 11.01 -9.25
CA PHE A 170 20.18 10.60 -8.62
C PHE A 170 21.08 9.86 -9.62
N GLN A 171 21.88 10.60 -10.39
CA GLN A 171 22.82 10.02 -11.38
C GLN A 171 24.10 9.44 -10.76
N ASP A 172 24.41 9.85 -9.53
CA ASP A 172 25.56 9.39 -8.74
C ASP A 172 25.28 8.07 -8.00
N ARG A 173 24.07 7.53 -8.11
CA ARG A 173 23.62 6.26 -7.52
C ARG A 173 23.02 5.40 -8.63
N ARG A 174 23.14 4.08 -8.50
CA ARG A 174 22.52 3.16 -9.47
C ARG A 174 21.16 2.72 -8.94
N VAL A 175 20.09 3.14 -9.62
CA VAL A 175 18.71 2.75 -9.27
C VAL A 175 18.08 1.98 -10.43
N ILE A 176 17.68 0.73 -10.19
CA ILE A 176 17.01 -0.13 -11.17
C ILE A 176 15.67 -0.64 -10.63
N SER A 177 14.78 -1.10 -11.51
CA SER A 177 13.56 -1.79 -11.09
C SER A 177 13.86 -3.26 -10.78
N LEU A 178 13.18 -3.81 -9.78
CA LEU A 178 13.29 -5.22 -9.41
C LEU A 178 12.72 -6.15 -10.50
N ASP A 179 11.59 -5.76 -11.12
CA ASP A 179 11.03 -6.43 -12.30
C ASP A 179 11.65 -5.78 -13.55
N PRO A 180 12.36 -6.54 -14.40
CA PRO A 180 12.89 -6.01 -15.65
C PRO A 180 11.77 -5.74 -16.68
N SER A 181 10.59 -6.30 -16.46
CA SER A 181 9.38 -6.01 -17.22
C SER A 181 8.72 -4.74 -16.67
N MET A 182 8.05 -3.97 -17.54
CA MET A 182 7.35 -2.75 -17.11
C MET A 182 6.28 -3.05 -16.05
N CYS A 183 6.51 -2.56 -14.83
CA CYS A 183 5.57 -2.65 -13.71
C CYS A 183 4.70 -1.38 -13.67
N VAL A 184 3.66 -1.39 -14.50
CA VAL A 184 2.83 -0.22 -14.82
C VAL A 184 1.47 -0.31 -14.13
N CYS A 185 1.07 0.77 -13.45
CA CYS A 185 -0.30 0.94 -12.98
C CYS A 185 -1.20 1.48 -14.10
N THR A 186 -1.97 0.60 -14.75
CA THR A 186 -2.84 0.96 -15.90
C THR A 186 -3.85 2.07 -15.58
N THR A 187 -4.31 2.15 -14.33
CA THR A 187 -5.23 3.21 -13.88
C THR A 187 -4.52 4.57 -13.76
N MET A 188 -3.29 4.61 -13.23
CA MET A 188 -2.52 5.86 -13.17
C MET A 188 -2.16 6.37 -14.57
N PHE A 189 -1.88 5.46 -15.51
CA PHE A 189 -1.59 5.78 -16.91
C PHE A 189 -2.76 6.40 -17.69
N ARG A 190 -3.97 6.45 -17.12
CA ARG A 190 -5.11 7.14 -17.74
C ARG A 190 -4.97 8.66 -17.69
N ILE A 191 -4.10 9.19 -16.83
CA ILE A 191 -3.84 10.62 -16.72
C ILE A 191 -2.76 11.01 -17.73
N THR A 192 -3.13 11.83 -18.71
CA THR A 192 -2.22 12.31 -19.77
C THR A 192 -2.24 13.84 -19.85
N PRO A 193 -1.20 14.48 -20.40
CA PRO A 193 -1.21 15.93 -20.64
C PRO A 193 -2.42 16.41 -21.45
N GLN A 194 -2.90 15.60 -22.40
CA GLN A 194 -4.07 15.91 -23.23
C GLN A 194 -5.35 15.93 -22.39
N HIS A 195 -5.57 14.94 -21.51
CA HIS A 195 -6.72 14.92 -20.61
C HIS A 195 -6.67 16.07 -19.59
N LEU A 196 -5.46 16.41 -19.10
CA LEU A 196 -5.27 17.54 -18.20
C LEU A 196 -5.59 18.87 -18.90
N LEU A 197 -5.04 19.10 -20.09
CA LEU A 197 -5.33 20.30 -20.89
C LEU A 197 -6.83 20.43 -21.15
N TRP A 198 -7.48 19.35 -21.61
CA TRP A 198 -8.91 19.34 -21.85
C TRP A 198 -9.73 19.70 -20.59
N ALA A 199 -9.36 19.16 -19.43
CA ALA A 199 -10.03 19.50 -18.17
C ALA A 199 -9.84 20.98 -17.79
N LEU A 200 -8.64 21.53 -17.99
CA LEU A 200 -8.31 22.93 -17.71
C LEU A 200 -9.01 23.90 -18.67
N ASP A 201 -9.07 23.58 -19.97
CA ASP A 201 -9.76 24.40 -20.98
C ASP A 201 -11.26 24.49 -20.71
N ASN A 202 -11.88 23.38 -20.30
CA ASN A 202 -13.28 23.37 -19.88
C ASN A 202 -13.49 24.27 -18.67
N LEU A 203 -12.65 24.17 -17.63
CA LEU A 203 -12.73 25.03 -16.45
C LEU A 203 -12.53 26.50 -16.78
N GLY A 204 -11.55 26.84 -17.64
CA GLY A 204 -11.31 28.21 -18.11
C GLY A 204 -12.49 28.79 -18.90
N SER A 205 -13.25 27.94 -19.58
CA SER A 205 -14.47 28.29 -20.31
C SER A 205 -15.73 28.29 -19.43
N GLY A 206 -15.60 28.06 -18.12
CA GLY A 206 -16.73 27.99 -17.18
C GLY A 206 -17.51 26.66 -17.21
N ASN A 207 -17.03 25.65 -17.95
CA ASN A 207 -17.62 24.31 -17.98
C ASN A 207 -16.94 23.36 -16.97
N VAL A 208 -17.69 22.90 -15.97
CA VAL A 208 -17.15 21.96 -14.97
C VAL A 208 -17.37 20.52 -15.44
N VAL A 209 -16.28 19.86 -15.85
CA VAL A 209 -16.28 18.44 -16.27
C VAL A 209 -15.78 17.54 -15.15
N ASN A 210 -16.29 16.30 -15.07
CA ASN A 210 -15.85 15.26 -14.12
C ASN A 210 -15.82 15.71 -12.65
N ARG A 211 -16.76 16.56 -12.22
CA ARG A 211 -16.85 17.02 -10.83
C ARG A 211 -17.00 15.83 -9.89
N ILE A 212 -16.01 15.64 -9.02
CA ILE A 212 -16.07 14.62 -7.99
C ILE A 212 -17.05 15.08 -6.91
N SER A 213 -18.04 14.24 -6.61
CA SER A 213 -19.00 14.46 -5.54
C SER A 213 -19.13 13.21 -4.69
N VAL A 214 -19.31 13.41 -3.38
CA VAL A 214 -19.59 12.37 -2.40
C VAL A 214 -20.81 12.81 -1.60
N ASP A 215 -21.77 11.92 -1.39
CA ASP A 215 -22.97 12.21 -0.60
C ASP A 215 -22.62 12.55 0.86
N GLU A 216 -23.53 13.25 1.53
CA GLU A 216 -23.24 13.85 2.83
C GLU A 216 -22.93 12.80 3.91
N ARG A 217 -23.65 11.67 3.92
CA ARG A 217 -23.42 10.60 4.89
C ARG A 217 -22.04 9.98 4.69
N THR A 218 -21.71 9.60 3.44
CA THR A 218 -20.40 9.04 3.12
C THR A 218 -19.28 10.01 3.48
N ARG A 219 -19.44 11.30 3.14
CA ARG A 219 -18.47 12.34 3.48
C ARG A 219 -18.24 12.46 4.98
N HIS A 220 -19.31 12.51 5.76
CA HIS A 220 -19.24 12.65 7.21
C HIS A 220 -18.42 11.52 7.85
N TYR A 221 -18.78 10.26 7.59
CA TYR A 221 -18.07 9.13 8.20
C TYR A 221 -16.68 8.91 7.62
N ALA A 222 -16.48 9.10 6.31
CA ALA A 222 -15.15 8.99 5.72
C ALA A 222 -14.19 10.02 6.32
N ARG A 223 -14.69 11.25 6.57
CA ARG A 223 -13.93 12.30 7.25
C ARG A 223 -13.56 11.88 8.67
N LEU A 224 -14.48 11.31 9.46
CA LEU A 224 -14.16 10.83 10.81
C LEU A 224 -13.02 9.81 10.82
N ALA A 225 -12.99 8.86 9.87
CA ALA A 225 -11.90 7.89 9.77
C ALA A 225 -10.57 8.53 9.33
N LEU A 226 -10.62 9.53 8.45
CA LEU A 226 -9.44 10.28 8.00
C LEU A 226 -8.88 11.19 9.11
N ASP A 227 -9.74 11.88 9.85
CA ASP A 227 -9.34 12.75 10.95
C ASP A 227 -8.64 11.92 12.05
N ARG A 228 -9.11 10.69 12.31
CA ARG A 228 -8.41 9.73 13.19
C ARG A 228 -7.03 9.37 12.66
N MET A 229 -6.90 9.03 11.37
CA MET A 229 -5.61 8.74 10.75
C MET A 229 -4.62 9.89 10.93
N LEU A 230 -5.08 11.13 10.74
CA LEU A 230 -4.25 12.33 10.86
C LEU A 230 -3.85 12.63 12.31
N ALA A 231 -4.71 12.30 13.28
CA ALA A 231 -4.40 12.46 14.70
C ALA A 231 -3.40 11.41 15.25
N LEU A 232 -3.18 10.32 14.50
CA LEU A 232 -2.25 9.23 14.84
C LEU A 232 -0.88 9.37 14.15
N ARG A 233 -0.64 10.47 13.44
CA ARG A 233 0.60 10.73 12.69
C ARG A 233 1.61 11.53 13.50
#